data_AF-A0A7I7KZ52-F1
#
_entry.id   AF-A0A7I7KZ52-F1
#
_cell.length_a   1.000
_cell.length_b   1.000
_cell.length_c   1.000
_cell.angle_alpha   90.00
_cell.angle_beta   90.00
_cell.angle_gamma   90.00
#
_symmetry.space_group_name_H-M   'P 1'
#
loop_
_entity.id
_entity.type
_entity.pdbx_description
1 polymer ?
#
loop_
_entity_poly.entity_id
_entity_poly.type
_entity_poly.pdbx_seq_one_letter_code
_entity_poly.pdbx_strand_id
1 'polypeptide(L)'
;MHRRLYLAGVAATGGLLSSAFLQVAVAAADVGADGADAFTIGSYTFDPFTSPGVEGWDPVSPLSAAPPLLTLGGGTVLGILPLAQQNLEVFDPTSRADLGSIQGNETVTSLFGLTNAEFTVASGTPADGATAALPTDGSVYDVFNLGHGYENVYTAIPGVDGAKDTVTDTFVTPLGSYNLDSLFGNIDAAALMQPGDAFTGLEVGNISGAADAFSIGGFTLDPQLAAGGEGFDGVTPLATSPPLLEIGGSSIGNPDNPGNDFATQSFDVLSGGSSSTELGTITTGEDVTNLLGFTNTQLVVTGATAAEGGSASDLPTVGSVYDAFNLGHGFENVYTAIPGVDGAKDTVTDTLVTPFGNVNLDSLFGNIDAAAPLNPGDAFTGLADTSVGADAFSIGSTTFDPITTAGTEGYDTVFPIIGAPPILEIGGGTPNLDGFTLPLAPQDFNVYDSTGTEVGSIVGNEDVTELLGLTNTEFTVASVTGTSADLPTVGSVYDVLNLGGLENVYTAIPGVAGAADTVTDTLVTPWGNLDLSSLFGGIDAVSALNPGDAFTGGLEALTSAASAVDPLSFLGL
;
A
#
# COMPACT_ATOMS: atom_id res chain seq x y z
N MET A 1 -29.36 -17.86 -48.45
CA MET A 1 -29.96 -16.66 -49.04
C MET A 1 -30.66 -15.87 -47.94
N HIS A 2 -30.08 -14.71 -47.61
CA HIS A 2 -30.64 -13.50 -47.02
C HIS A 2 -31.75 -13.56 -45.95
N ARG A 3 -31.42 -13.06 -44.74
CA ARG A 3 -32.09 -11.88 -44.16
C ARG A 3 -31.21 -11.26 -43.05
N ARG A 4 -30.51 -10.20 -43.44
CA ARG A 4 -29.96 -9.13 -42.60
C ARG A 4 -30.99 -7.99 -42.53
N LEU A 5 -30.88 -7.17 -41.48
CA LEU A 5 -31.50 -5.84 -41.24
C LEU A 5 -33.01 -5.83 -40.94
N TYR A 6 -33.40 -5.39 -39.73
CA TYR A 6 -33.63 -3.96 -39.43
C TYR A 6 -33.59 -3.74 -37.90
N LEU A 7 -32.36 -3.52 -37.40
CA LEU A 7 -32.07 -2.86 -36.14
C LEU A 7 -31.91 -1.37 -36.46
N ALA A 8 -33.02 -0.68 -36.74
CA ALA A 8 -33.10 0.77 -36.97
C ALA A 8 -34.58 1.16 -37.03
N GLY A 9 -35.19 1.45 -35.87
CA GLY A 9 -36.62 1.74 -35.84
C GLY A 9 -37.27 2.10 -34.50
N VAL A 10 -36.50 2.31 -33.42
CA VAL A 10 -37.08 2.79 -32.15
C VAL A 10 -36.28 3.99 -31.60
N ALA A 11 -35.79 4.85 -32.49
CA ALA A 11 -35.21 6.15 -32.16
C ALA A 11 -36.22 7.31 -32.27
N ALA A 12 -37.54 7.04 -32.36
CA ALA A 12 -38.55 8.08 -32.61
C ALA A 12 -39.74 8.09 -31.63
N THR A 13 -39.70 7.33 -30.53
CA THR A 13 -40.71 7.39 -29.46
C THR A 13 -40.11 7.38 -28.06
N GLY A 14 -38.80 7.64 -27.94
CA GLY A 14 -38.05 7.66 -26.68
C GLY A 14 -38.25 8.93 -25.84
N GLY A 15 -39.40 9.59 -25.92
CA GLY A 15 -39.69 10.81 -25.16
C GLY A 15 -40.41 10.59 -23.82
N LEU A 16 -41.03 9.41 -23.61
CA LEU A 16 -41.75 9.11 -22.37
C LEU A 16 -41.02 8.12 -21.45
N LEU A 17 -40.23 7.20 -22.02
CA LEU A 17 -39.40 6.27 -21.24
C LEU A 17 -38.15 6.98 -20.70
N SER A 18 -37.51 7.85 -21.49
CA SER A 18 -36.40 8.67 -21.00
C SER A 18 -36.82 9.62 -19.89
N SER A 19 -38.01 10.20 -19.93
CA SER A 19 -38.50 11.09 -18.85
C SER A 19 -38.91 10.33 -17.59
N ALA A 20 -39.38 9.08 -17.70
CA ALA A 20 -39.70 8.26 -16.53
C ALA A 20 -38.44 7.70 -15.86
N PHE A 21 -37.43 7.29 -16.64
CA PHE A 21 -36.12 6.92 -16.09
C PHE A 21 -35.30 8.13 -15.63
N LEU A 22 -35.44 9.32 -16.25
CA LEU A 22 -34.88 10.54 -15.69
C LEU A 22 -35.60 10.95 -14.40
N GLN A 23 -36.90 10.73 -14.23
CA GLN A 23 -37.56 11.06 -12.95
C GLN A 23 -37.20 10.09 -11.83
N VAL A 24 -36.81 8.85 -12.15
CA VAL A 24 -36.27 7.90 -11.17
C VAL A 24 -34.78 8.17 -10.91
N ALA A 25 -34.00 8.58 -11.91
CA ALA A 25 -32.60 8.99 -11.74
C ALA A 25 -32.46 10.39 -11.07
N VAL A 26 -33.39 11.32 -11.31
CA VAL A 26 -33.44 12.64 -10.65
C VAL A 26 -34.03 12.54 -9.25
N ALA A 27 -34.79 11.48 -8.93
CA ALA A 27 -35.19 11.19 -7.56
C ALA A 27 -34.07 10.55 -6.71
N ALA A 28 -32.97 10.11 -7.34
CA ALA A 28 -31.73 9.73 -6.66
C ALA A 28 -30.74 10.91 -6.49
N ALA A 29 -31.03 12.06 -7.12
CA ALA A 29 -30.30 13.32 -6.95
C ALA A 29 -31.16 14.38 -6.22
N ASP A 30 -32.03 13.94 -5.32
CA ASP A 30 -32.71 14.84 -4.38
C ASP A 30 -31.72 15.10 -3.24
N VAL A 31 -31.20 16.33 -3.19
CA VAL A 31 -30.32 16.84 -2.13
C VAL A 31 -31.05 16.63 -0.80
N GLY A 32 -30.72 15.52 -0.14
CA GLY A 32 -31.38 15.06 1.06
C GLY A 32 -30.97 15.90 2.26
N ALA A 33 -31.23 15.37 3.46
CA ALA A 33 -30.64 15.94 4.68
C ALA A 33 -29.11 15.71 4.75
N ASP A 34 -28.62 14.88 3.85
CA ASP A 34 -27.27 14.42 3.58
C ASP A 34 -26.80 15.01 2.24
N GLY A 35 -25.52 15.31 2.21
CA GLY A 35 -24.81 16.04 1.18
C GLY A 35 -24.68 15.33 -0.16
N ALA A 36 -24.01 16.00 -1.10
CA ALA A 36 -23.84 15.51 -2.47
C ALA A 36 -22.83 14.36 -2.56
N ASP A 37 -21.92 14.27 -1.59
CA ASP A 37 -20.86 13.27 -1.55
C ASP A 37 -21.21 12.12 -0.57
N ALA A 38 -22.44 12.08 -0.06
CA ALA A 38 -22.90 11.09 0.90
C ALA A 38 -23.03 9.68 0.29
N PHE A 39 -22.62 8.67 1.06
CA PHE A 39 -22.58 7.28 0.64
C PHE A 39 -23.07 6.34 1.76
N THR A 40 -23.58 5.15 1.42
CA THR A 40 -24.18 4.23 2.42
C THR A 40 -23.46 2.89 2.45
N ILE A 41 -22.94 2.52 3.62
CA ILE A 41 -22.34 1.20 3.87
C ILE A 41 -23.02 0.58 5.09
N GLY A 42 -23.56 -0.62 4.91
CA GLY A 42 -24.22 -1.36 5.98
C GLY A 42 -25.37 -0.58 6.61
N SER A 43 -25.23 -0.25 7.90
CA SER A 43 -26.28 0.40 8.70
C SER A 43 -26.15 1.92 8.80
N TYR A 44 -25.22 2.53 8.05
CA TYR A 44 -24.91 3.95 8.16
C TYR A 44 -24.83 4.60 6.78
N THR A 45 -25.35 5.82 6.69
CA THR A 45 -25.00 6.76 5.61
C THR A 45 -23.96 7.72 6.17
N PHE A 46 -22.85 7.89 5.45
CA PHE A 46 -21.76 8.79 5.78
C PHE A 46 -21.76 9.96 4.81
N ASP A 47 -21.46 11.15 5.32
CA ASP A 47 -21.42 12.37 4.54
C ASP A 47 -20.11 13.13 4.83
N PRO A 48 -19.16 13.15 3.88
CA PRO A 48 -17.83 13.70 4.11
C PRO A 48 -17.85 15.23 4.10
N PHE A 49 -17.10 15.83 5.01
CA PHE A 49 -16.83 17.25 4.98
C PHE A 49 -15.37 17.56 5.30
N THR A 50 -14.79 18.46 4.52
CA THR A 50 -13.42 18.95 4.70
C THR A 50 -13.28 19.76 5.97
N SER A 51 -12.08 19.92 6.50
CA SER A 51 -11.80 20.96 7.51
C SER A 51 -11.55 22.31 6.81
N PRO A 52 -12.48 23.29 6.82
CA PRO A 52 -13.19 23.78 8.01
C PRO A 52 -14.73 23.63 8.02
N GLY A 53 -15.27 22.60 7.37
CA GLY A 53 -16.69 22.23 7.35
C GLY A 53 -17.36 22.44 6.00
N VAL A 54 -16.64 22.24 4.89
CA VAL A 54 -17.23 22.31 3.54
C VAL A 54 -17.49 20.89 3.07
N GLU A 55 -18.69 20.65 2.54
CA GLU A 55 -19.06 19.42 1.84
C GLU A 55 -17.93 18.88 0.95
N GLY A 56 -17.62 17.60 1.11
CA GLY A 56 -16.67 16.86 0.28
C GLY A 56 -15.48 16.28 1.06
N TRP A 57 -14.58 15.67 0.30
CA TRP A 57 -13.42 14.93 0.79
C TRP A 57 -12.18 15.80 0.97
N ASP A 58 -11.44 15.57 2.05
CA ASP A 58 -10.10 16.11 2.25
C ASP A 58 -9.09 15.32 1.38
N PRO A 59 -8.33 15.98 0.48
CA PRO A 59 -7.36 15.26 -0.35
C PRO A 59 -6.20 14.67 0.47
N VAL A 60 -5.79 13.47 0.11
CA VAL A 60 -4.73 12.71 0.78
C VAL A 60 -3.42 12.83 0.02
N SER A 61 -2.38 13.29 0.70
CA SER A 61 -1.03 13.34 0.11
C SER A 61 -0.46 11.93 -0.04
N PRO A 62 0.18 11.59 -1.17
CA PRO A 62 0.93 10.34 -1.29
C PRO A 62 2.01 10.23 -0.21
N LEU A 63 2.08 9.07 0.43
CA LEU A 63 3.15 8.66 1.34
C LEU A 63 4.31 8.07 0.55
N SER A 64 4.00 7.15 -0.36
CA SER A 64 4.95 6.51 -1.28
C SER A 64 4.23 6.19 -2.59
N ALA A 65 4.96 6.30 -3.71
CA ALA A 65 4.39 6.21 -5.03
C ALA A 65 5.30 5.44 -6.03
N ALA A 66 4.65 4.63 -6.85
CA ALA A 66 5.20 3.92 -8.01
C ALA A 66 4.13 3.88 -9.14
N PRO A 67 3.65 5.03 -9.63
CA PRO A 67 2.60 5.12 -10.63
C PRO A 67 3.08 4.57 -11.97
N PRO A 68 2.21 3.88 -12.75
CA PRO A 68 0.80 3.66 -12.48
C PRO A 68 0.50 2.43 -11.61
N LEU A 69 1.51 1.75 -11.07
CA LEU A 69 1.35 0.46 -10.39
C LEU A 69 0.67 0.61 -9.03
N LEU A 70 1.28 1.38 -8.14
CA LEU A 70 0.88 1.52 -6.74
C LEU A 70 1.11 2.94 -6.27
N THR A 71 0.12 3.51 -5.60
CA THR A 71 0.30 4.72 -4.79
C THR A 71 -0.37 4.49 -3.45
N LEU A 72 0.33 4.80 -2.37
CA LEU A 72 -0.16 4.71 -1.00
C LEU A 72 -0.22 6.12 -0.42
N GLY A 73 -1.33 6.49 0.22
CA GLY A 73 -1.47 7.72 0.97
C GLY A 73 -2.29 7.52 2.24
N GLY A 74 -2.10 8.40 3.20
CA GLY A 74 -2.77 8.31 4.51
C GLY A 74 -2.13 7.27 5.43
N GLY A 75 -2.92 6.64 6.28
CA GLY A 75 -2.48 5.68 7.29
C GLY A 75 -2.32 6.27 8.70
N THR A 76 -1.92 5.43 9.65
CA THR A 76 -1.72 5.81 11.07
C THR A 76 -0.36 5.33 11.59
N VAL A 77 0.57 6.25 11.81
CA VAL A 77 1.89 5.95 12.37
C VAL A 77 1.77 5.63 13.86
N LEU A 78 2.41 4.54 14.29
CA LEU A 78 2.41 4.04 15.68
C LEU A 78 1.00 3.80 16.26
N GLY A 79 -0.02 3.65 15.41
CA GLY A 79 -1.42 3.51 15.84
C GLY A 79 -2.03 4.74 16.51
N ILE A 80 -1.31 5.87 16.55
CA ILE A 80 -1.75 7.07 17.29
C ILE A 80 -1.64 8.37 16.48
N LEU A 81 -0.87 8.39 15.41
CA LEU A 81 -0.62 9.59 14.62
C LEU A 81 -1.17 9.41 13.19
N PRO A 82 -2.42 9.83 12.94
CA PRO A 82 -3.00 9.74 11.61
C PRO A 82 -2.29 10.68 10.63
N LEU A 83 -2.00 10.17 9.43
CA LEU A 83 -1.39 10.93 8.33
C LEU A 83 -2.46 11.61 7.46
N ALA A 84 -3.68 11.09 7.46
CA ALA A 84 -4.85 11.68 6.84
C ALA A 84 -6.08 11.47 7.74
N GLN A 85 -6.87 12.53 7.90
CA GLN A 85 -8.11 12.50 8.67
C GLN A 85 -9.26 13.05 7.82
N GLN A 86 -10.42 12.41 7.96
CA GLN A 86 -11.66 12.84 7.33
C GLN A 86 -12.76 12.94 8.38
N ASN A 87 -13.53 14.01 8.33
CA ASN A 87 -14.73 14.12 9.17
C ASN A 87 -15.95 13.69 8.36
N LEU A 88 -16.83 12.92 9.01
CA LEU A 88 -18.03 12.37 8.38
C LEU A 88 -19.24 12.65 9.27
N GLU A 89 -20.30 13.24 8.73
CA GLU A 89 -21.62 13.21 9.38
C GLU A 89 -22.23 11.82 9.16
N VAL A 90 -22.99 11.32 10.14
CA VAL A 90 -23.53 9.97 10.14
C VAL A 90 -25.04 10.03 10.26
N PHE A 91 -25.73 9.37 9.33
CA PHE A 91 -27.18 9.30 9.28
C PHE A 91 -27.67 7.86 9.32
N ASP A 92 -28.86 7.67 9.89
CA ASP A 92 -29.60 6.42 9.75
C ASP A 92 -30.11 6.29 8.29
N PRO A 93 -29.73 5.23 7.56
CA PRO A 93 -30.00 5.14 6.13
C PRO A 93 -31.50 5.00 5.79
N THR A 94 -32.33 4.57 6.77
CA THR A 94 -33.76 4.36 6.55
C THR A 94 -34.59 5.58 6.89
N SER A 95 -34.31 6.20 8.04
CA SER A 95 -35.06 7.32 8.59
C SER A 95 -34.45 8.68 8.24
N ARG A 96 -33.19 8.69 7.77
CA ARG A 96 -32.40 9.89 7.45
C ARG A 96 -32.23 10.79 8.67
N ALA A 97 -32.29 10.20 9.85
CA ALA A 97 -32.05 10.89 11.10
C ALA A 97 -30.54 11.07 11.30
N ASP A 98 -30.14 12.29 11.63
CA ASP A 98 -28.77 12.59 12.07
C ASP A 98 -28.45 11.83 13.36
N LEU A 99 -27.37 11.07 13.32
CA LEU A 99 -26.84 10.28 14.42
C LEU A 99 -25.66 10.96 15.12
N GLY A 100 -25.04 11.95 14.46
CA GLY A 100 -23.85 12.66 14.92
C GLY A 100 -22.76 12.68 13.86
N SER A 101 -21.51 12.87 14.30
CA SER A 101 -20.34 12.88 13.43
C SER A 101 -19.27 11.92 13.93
N ILE A 102 -18.43 11.45 13.02
CA ILE A 102 -17.22 10.68 13.34
C ILE A 102 -15.99 11.33 12.71
N GLN A 103 -14.83 11.02 13.26
CA GLN A 103 -13.54 11.25 12.62
C GLN A 103 -12.98 9.90 12.17
N GLY A 104 -12.70 9.76 10.88
CA GLY A 104 -12.00 8.62 10.29
C GLY A 104 -10.54 8.95 10.05
N ASN A 105 -9.66 7.96 10.28
CA ASN A 105 -8.29 7.98 9.76
C ASN A 105 -8.32 7.29 8.40
N GLU A 106 -7.88 7.98 7.36
CA GLU A 106 -8.00 7.47 5.99
C GLU A 106 -6.72 6.81 5.50
N THR A 107 -6.90 5.74 4.73
CA THR A 107 -5.88 5.22 3.81
C THR A 107 -6.46 5.24 2.41
N VAL A 108 -5.77 5.88 1.47
CA VAL A 108 -6.16 5.86 0.06
C VAL A 108 -5.07 5.18 -0.73
N THR A 109 -5.45 4.18 -1.53
CA THR A 109 -4.50 3.50 -2.41
C THR A 109 -4.98 3.57 -3.85
N SER A 110 -4.03 3.68 -4.77
CA SER A 110 -4.27 3.57 -6.20
C SER A 110 -3.53 2.34 -6.70
N LEU A 111 -4.25 1.35 -7.20
CA LEU A 111 -3.68 0.11 -7.74
C LEU A 111 -4.04 0.01 -9.22
N PHE A 112 -3.05 0.17 -10.10
CA PHE A 112 -3.27 0.26 -11.56
C PHE A 112 -4.28 1.36 -11.95
N GLY A 113 -4.33 2.46 -11.19
CA GLY A 113 -5.28 3.55 -11.37
C GLY A 113 -6.70 3.26 -10.89
N LEU A 114 -6.93 2.14 -10.21
CA LEU A 114 -8.17 1.86 -9.50
C LEU A 114 -8.02 2.37 -8.06
N THR A 115 -8.94 3.23 -7.65
CA THR A 115 -8.89 3.86 -6.34
C THR A 115 -9.56 2.98 -5.29
N ASN A 116 -8.88 2.82 -4.16
CA ASN A 116 -9.40 2.26 -2.94
C ASN A 116 -9.40 3.34 -1.86
N ALA A 117 -10.50 3.48 -1.13
CA ALA A 117 -10.58 4.35 0.03
C ALA A 117 -11.01 3.55 1.25
N GLU A 118 -10.17 3.56 2.27
CA GLU A 118 -10.40 2.99 3.58
C GLU A 118 -10.48 4.12 4.61
N PHE A 119 -11.39 3.99 5.57
CA PHE A 119 -11.29 4.75 6.81
C PHE A 119 -11.57 3.89 8.04
N THR A 120 -10.75 4.12 9.06
CA THR A 120 -10.91 3.54 10.40
C THR A 120 -11.53 4.57 11.32
N VAL A 121 -12.63 4.22 11.99
CA VAL A 121 -13.33 5.12 12.93
C VAL A 121 -12.43 5.39 14.14
N ALA A 122 -11.93 6.61 14.27
CA ALA A 122 -11.06 7.01 15.37
C ALA A 122 -11.85 7.53 16.58
N SER A 123 -12.94 8.26 16.34
CA SER A 123 -13.83 8.76 17.40
C SER A 123 -15.19 9.19 16.86
N GLY A 124 -16.19 9.27 17.74
CA GLY A 124 -17.53 9.75 17.42
C GLY A 124 -18.12 10.76 18.41
N THR A 125 -18.91 11.71 17.90
CA THR A 125 -19.70 12.68 18.66
C THR A 125 -21.18 12.53 18.30
N PRO A 126 -22.01 11.93 19.17
CA PRO A 126 -23.43 11.73 18.89
C PRO A 126 -24.19 13.06 18.74
N ALA A 127 -25.19 13.07 17.85
CA ALA A 127 -26.10 14.20 17.71
C ALA A 127 -26.97 14.39 18.97
N ASP A 128 -27.37 15.64 19.23
CA ASP A 128 -28.19 15.99 20.38
C ASP A 128 -29.55 15.25 20.34
N GLY A 129 -29.75 14.33 21.28
CA GLY A 129 -30.98 13.55 21.40
C GLY A 129 -31.05 12.30 20.51
N ALA A 130 -29.95 11.95 19.82
CA ALA A 130 -29.83 10.66 19.13
C ALA A 130 -29.95 9.49 20.13
N THR A 131 -30.66 8.44 19.72
CA THR A 131 -30.84 7.21 20.51
C THR A 131 -30.26 5.97 19.85
N ALA A 132 -29.96 6.04 18.55
CA ALA A 132 -29.18 5.05 17.84
C ALA A 132 -27.68 5.31 18.08
N ALA A 133 -26.89 4.23 18.06
CA ALA A 133 -25.45 4.31 18.26
C ALA A 133 -24.75 4.76 16.98
N LEU A 134 -23.64 5.48 17.15
CA LEU A 134 -22.66 5.70 16.08
C LEU A 134 -21.87 4.41 15.79
N PRO A 135 -21.17 4.34 14.65
CA PRO A 135 -20.15 3.32 14.41
C PRO A 135 -19.20 3.16 15.60
N THR A 136 -18.79 1.93 15.89
CA THR A 136 -17.85 1.63 16.98
C THR A 136 -16.44 2.14 16.63
N ASP A 137 -15.73 2.73 17.58
CA ASP A 137 -14.30 3.07 17.42
C ASP A 137 -13.50 1.82 17.02
N GLY A 138 -12.59 1.96 16.05
CA GLY A 138 -11.83 0.87 15.44
C GLY A 138 -12.58 0.13 14.32
N SER A 139 -13.82 0.51 13.98
CA SER A 139 -14.48 -0.06 12.79
C SER A 139 -13.77 0.40 11.52
N VAL A 140 -13.48 -0.53 10.62
CA VAL A 140 -12.88 -0.27 9.31
C VAL A 140 -13.96 -0.36 8.24
N TYR A 141 -14.03 0.64 7.38
CA TYR A 141 -14.87 0.67 6.19
C TYR A 141 -13.97 0.90 4.98
N ASP A 142 -14.10 0.05 3.98
CA ASP A 142 -13.26 0.10 2.78
C ASP A 142 -14.12 -0.06 1.52
N VAL A 143 -13.80 0.73 0.51
CA VAL A 143 -14.38 0.62 -0.82
C VAL A 143 -13.27 0.62 -1.88
N PHE A 144 -13.16 -0.50 -2.59
CA PHE A 144 -12.31 -0.60 -3.78
C PHE A 144 -13.12 -0.41 -5.05
N ASN A 145 -12.89 0.69 -5.78
CA ASN A 145 -13.56 0.97 -7.04
C ASN A 145 -12.86 0.28 -8.22
N LEU A 146 -13.48 -0.76 -8.75
CA LEU A 146 -13.00 -1.51 -9.91
C LEU A 146 -13.47 -0.89 -11.24
N GLY A 147 -14.14 0.27 -11.17
CA GLY A 147 -14.67 1.01 -12.30
C GLY A 147 -15.98 0.45 -12.85
N HIS A 148 -16.67 1.24 -13.67
CA HIS A 148 -17.86 0.84 -14.43
C HIS A 148 -19.01 0.23 -13.58
N GLY A 149 -19.12 0.62 -12.32
CA GLY A 149 -20.13 0.11 -11.38
C GLY A 149 -19.80 -1.22 -10.72
N TYR A 150 -18.53 -1.60 -10.73
CA TYR A 150 -18.00 -2.69 -9.93
C TYR A 150 -17.24 -2.11 -8.74
N GLU A 151 -17.60 -2.53 -7.53
CA GLU A 151 -16.95 -2.11 -6.29
C GLU A 151 -16.79 -3.33 -5.38
N ASN A 152 -15.70 -3.41 -4.63
CA ASN A 152 -15.63 -4.25 -3.45
C ASN A 152 -15.87 -3.38 -2.23
N VAL A 153 -16.79 -3.78 -1.36
CA VAL A 153 -17.11 -3.06 -0.12
C VAL A 153 -16.82 -3.98 1.03
N TYR A 154 -15.82 -3.63 1.82
CA TYR A 154 -15.37 -4.37 2.97
C TYR A 154 -15.68 -3.61 4.26
N THR A 155 -16.04 -4.35 5.31
CA THR A 155 -16.20 -3.80 6.65
C THR A 155 -15.64 -4.76 7.70
N ALA A 156 -14.90 -4.24 8.68
CA ALA A 156 -14.58 -4.95 9.91
C ALA A 156 -15.06 -4.14 11.10
N ILE A 157 -15.94 -4.73 11.92
CA ILE A 157 -16.54 -4.06 13.08
C ILE A 157 -16.11 -4.77 14.36
N PRO A 158 -15.38 -4.09 15.27
CA PRO A 158 -15.00 -4.64 16.56
C PRO A 158 -16.18 -5.21 17.34
N GLY A 159 -16.00 -6.41 17.87
CA GLY A 159 -16.96 -7.07 18.74
C GLY A 159 -17.04 -6.38 20.11
N VAL A 160 -18.26 -6.21 20.63
CA VAL A 160 -18.47 -5.70 21.99
C VAL A 160 -18.10 -6.74 23.04
N ASP A 161 -17.44 -6.32 24.13
CA ASP A 161 -17.13 -7.13 25.31
C ASP A 161 -16.40 -8.46 24.99
N GLY A 162 -15.49 -8.45 24.00
CA GLY A 162 -14.71 -9.62 23.59
C GLY A 162 -15.49 -10.64 22.74
N ALA A 163 -16.64 -10.23 22.18
CA ALA A 163 -17.23 -10.93 21.06
C ALA A 163 -16.27 -10.92 19.85
N LYS A 164 -16.42 -11.90 18.95
CA LYS A 164 -15.68 -11.89 17.69
C LYS A 164 -16.13 -10.68 16.86
N ASP A 165 -15.17 -10.06 16.20
CA ASP A 165 -15.41 -8.98 15.24
C ASP A 165 -16.28 -9.48 14.08
N THR A 166 -17.04 -8.56 13.52
CA THR A 166 -17.93 -8.81 12.39
C THR A 166 -17.26 -8.29 11.14
N VAL A 167 -16.74 -9.21 10.34
CA VAL A 167 -16.16 -8.94 9.03
C VAL A 167 -17.19 -9.25 7.95
N THR A 168 -17.38 -8.33 7.01
CA THR A 168 -18.16 -8.56 5.79
C THR A 168 -17.41 -8.06 4.57
N ASP A 169 -17.57 -8.78 3.46
CA ASP A 169 -17.04 -8.41 2.15
C ASP A 169 -18.16 -8.60 1.11
N THR A 170 -18.46 -7.53 0.40
CA THR A 170 -19.51 -7.50 -0.62
C THR A 170 -18.97 -6.97 -1.94
N PHE A 171 -19.03 -7.80 -2.98
CA PHE A 171 -18.79 -7.37 -4.35
C PHE A 171 -20.07 -6.80 -4.97
N VAL A 172 -20.08 -5.50 -5.20
CA VAL A 172 -21.17 -4.74 -5.81
C VAL A 172 -20.97 -4.74 -7.33
N THR A 173 -22.06 -5.00 -8.06
CA THR A 173 -22.07 -4.94 -9.52
C THR A 173 -23.31 -4.20 -10.01
N PRO A 174 -23.36 -3.77 -11.28
CA PRO A 174 -24.57 -3.16 -11.84
C PRO A 174 -25.79 -4.09 -11.86
N LEU A 175 -25.59 -5.40 -11.64
CA LEU A 175 -26.63 -6.43 -11.65
C LEU A 175 -27.06 -6.86 -10.24
N GLY A 176 -26.45 -6.29 -9.19
CA GLY A 176 -26.67 -6.64 -7.80
C GLY A 176 -25.38 -7.04 -7.08
N SER A 177 -25.49 -7.20 -5.75
CA SER A 177 -24.36 -7.47 -4.87
C SER A 177 -24.20 -8.95 -4.52
N TYR A 178 -22.96 -9.37 -4.33
CA TYR A 178 -22.56 -10.73 -3.99
C TYR A 178 -21.73 -10.72 -2.71
N ASN A 179 -22.09 -11.58 -1.75
CA ASN A 179 -21.32 -11.74 -0.52
C ASN A 179 -20.07 -12.60 -0.79
N LEU A 180 -18.92 -12.09 -0.39
CA LEU A 180 -17.60 -12.72 -0.51
C LEU A 180 -17.01 -13.14 0.86
N ASP A 181 -17.78 -13.10 1.95
CA ASP A 181 -17.31 -13.45 3.30
C ASP A 181 -16.66 -14.85 3.37
N SER A 182 -17.09 -15.79 2.52
CA SER A 182 -16.46 -17.12 2.48
C SER A 182 -15.02 -17.13 1.96
N LEU A 183 -14.62 -16.08 1.25
CA LEU A 183 -13.27 -15.89 0.71
C LEU A 183 -12.44 -15.05 1.67
N PHE A 184 -13.02 -13.97 2.22
CA PHE A 184 -12.26 -12.92 2.90
C PHE A 184 -12.72 -12.62 4.34
N GLY A 185 -13.77 -13.27 4.84
CA GLY A 185 -14.32 -13.01 6.19
C GLY A 185 -13.45 -13.49 7.37
N ASN A 186 -12.24 -13.96 7.10
CA ASN A 186 -11.22 -14.23 8.11
C ASN A 186 -10.12 -13.14 8.16
N ILE A 187 -10.11 -12.22 7.19
CA ILE A 187 -9.25 -11.04 7.21
C ILE A 187 -9.96 -10.03 8.08
N ASP A 188 -9.31 -9.58 9.14
CA ASP A 188 -9.94 -8.74 10.16
C ASP A 188 -9.08 -7.50 10.41
N ALA A 189 -9.20 -6.54 9.48
CA ALA A 189 -8.46 -5.27 9.54
C ALA A 189 -8.76 -4.41 10.79
N ALA A 190 -9.79 -4.75 11.58
CA ALA A 190 -10.04 -4.08 12.87
C ALA A 190 -9.15 -4.63 14.00
N ALA A 191 -8.54 -5.80 13.81
CA ALA A 191 -7.63 -6.42 14.75
C ALA A 191 -6.17 -5.98 14.51
N LEU A 192 -5.32 -6.18 15.51
CA LEU A 192 -3.88 -6.06 15.32
C LEU A 192 -3.38 -7.19 14.40
N MET A 193 -2.41 -6.88 13.56
CA MET A 193 -1.72 -7.87 12.72
C MET A 193 -0.95 -8.84 13.63
N GLN A 194 -1.00 -10.14 13.28
CA GLN A 194 -0.41 -11.22 14.07
C GLN A 194 0.83 -11.77 13.35
N PRO A 195 2.03 -11.26 13.64
CA PRO A 195 3.23 -11.68 12.91
C PRO A 195 3.55 -13.17 13.06
N GLY A 196 3.17 -13.78 14.20
CA GLY A 196 3.33 -15.22 14.44
C GLY A 196 2.61 -16.11 13.43
N ASP A 197 1.54 -15.62 12.79
CA ASP A 197 0.79 -16.39 11.78
C ASP A 197 1.66 -16.71 10.56
N ALA A 198 2.69 -15.91 10.26
CA ALA A 198 3.63 -16.19 9.17
C ALA A 198 4.50 -17.44 9.44
N PHE A 199 4.74 -17.78 10.71
CA PHE A 199 5.70 -18.81 11.11
C PHE A 199 5.06 -20.15 11.51
N THR A 200 3.73 -20.30 11.43
CA THR A 200 3.01 -21.49 11.91
C THR A 200 3.53 -22.81 11.32
N GLY A 201 3.91 -22.85 10.04
CA GLY A 201 4.48 -24.06 9.43
C GLY A 201 5.94 -24.34 9.79
N LEU A 202 6.61 -23.40 10.44
CA LEU A 202 8.03 -23.46 10.83
C LEU A 202 8.22 -23.74 12.33
N GLU A 203 7.13 -23.85 13.10
CA GLU A 203 7.15 -24.20 14.51
C GLU A 203 7.91 -25.50 14.76
N VAL A 204 8.85 -25.48 15.71
CA VAL A 204 9.66 -26.67 16.05
C VAL A 204 8.98 -27.62 17.03
N GLY A 205 7.93 -27.14 17.71
CA GLY A 205 7.08 -27.89 18.63
C GLY A 205 7.79 -28.40 19.90
N ASN A 206 7.06 -28.37 21.03
CA ASN A 206 7.43 -29.03 22.30
C ASN A 206 8.81 -28.67 22.88
N ILE A 207 9.27 -27.42 22.76
CA ILE A 207 10.33 -26.91 23.62
C ILE A 207 9.67 -26.40 24.91
N SER A 208 10.15 -26.89 26.06
CA SER A 208 9.59 -26.52 27.36
C SER A 208 9.84 -25.04 27.64
N GLY A 209 8.80 -24.22 27.58
CA GLY A 209 8.87 -22.78 27.83
C GLY A 209 9.07 -21.92 26.57
N ALA A 210 8.94 -22.52 25.38
CA ALA A 210 9.14 -21.90 24.07
C ALA A 210 8.18 -22.58 23.07
N ALA A 211 6.87 -22.39 23.25
CA ALA A 211 5.84 -23.09 22.46
C ALA A 211 5.70 -22.50 21.05
N ASP A 212 5.90 -21.19 20.92
CA ASP A 212 5.85 -20.38 19.71
C ASP A 212 7.22 -20.33 18.99
N ALA A 213 8.20 -21.13 19.45
CA ALA A 213 9.50 -21.20 18.81
C ALA A 213 9.43 -21.83 17.41
N PHE A 214 10.17 -21.25 16.47
CA PHE A 214 10.22 -21.65 15.07
C PHE A 214 11.65 -21.70 14.54
N SER A 215 11.87 -22.40 13.43
CA SER A 215 13.19 -22.46 12.77
C SER A 215 13.24 -21.69 11.46
N ILE A 216 14.21 -20.78 11.36
CA ILE A 216 14.46 -19.98 10.16
C ILE A 216 15.97 -19.69 10.05
N GLY A 217 16.52 -19.66 8.84
CA GLY A 217 17.93 -19.31 8.62
C GLY A 217 18.97 -20.20 9.33
N GLY A 218 18.57 -21.39 9.78
CA GLY A 218 19.43 -22.28 10.58
C GLY A 218 19.44 -21.99 12.09
N PHE A 219 18.65 -21.02 12.54
CA PHE A 219 18.42 -20.71 13.95
C PHE A 219 17.06 -21.22 14.42
N THR A 220 16.92 -21.44 15.72
CA THR A 220 15.61 -21.58 16.37
C THR A 220 15.38 -20.33 17.19
N LEU A 221 14.33 -19.59 16.84
CA LEU A 221 13.96 -18.32 17.47
C LEU A 221 12.72 -18.53 18.33
N ASP A 222 12.74 -17.98 19.54
CA ASP A 222 11.63 -18.04 20.49
C ASP A 222 11.17 -16.61 20.83
N PRO A 223 9.97 -16.19 20.40
CA PRO A 223 9.51 -14.81 20.55
C PRO A 223 9.17 -14.47 22.00
N GLN A 224 9.53 -13.25 22.41
CA GLN A 224 9.22 -12.71 23.75
C GLN A 224 8.29 -11.51 23.66
N LEU A 225 7.16 -11.57 24.36
CA LEU A 225 6.25 -10.43 24.49
C LEU A 225 6.95 -9.26 25.20
N ALA A 226 6.72 -8.03 24.75
CA ALA A 226 7.22 -6.82 25.41
C ALA A 226 6.73 -6.69 26.86
N ALA A 227 5.52 -7.21 27.14
CA ALA A 227 4.96 -7.28 28.50
C ALA A 227 5.62 -8.35 29.39
N GLY A 228 6.52 -9.16 28.81
CA GLY A 228 7.12 -10.34 29.41
C GLY A 228 6.26 -11.59 29.22
N GLY A 229 6.91 -12.71 28.94
CA GLY A 229 6.26 -13.96 28.55
C GLY A 229 6.74 -14.40 27.18
N GLU A 230 6.21 -15.51 26.71
CA GLU A 230 6.48 -16.04 25.39
C GLU A 230 5.32 -15.68 24.45
N GLY A 231 5.66 -15.45 23.18
CA GLY A 231 4.75 -15.10 22.11
C GLY A 231 5.14 -13.82 21.38
N PHE A 232 4.41 -13.55 20.30
CA PHE A 232 4.57 -12.38 19.45
C PHE A 232 3.74 -11.20 19.93
N ASP A 233 4.32 -10.00 19.88
CA ASP A 233 3.55 -8.77 20.04
C ASP A 233 2.71 -8.51 18.78
N GLY A 234 1.47 -8.04 18.95
CA GLY A 234 0.62 -7.66 17.83
C GLY A 234 1.08 -6.33 17.21
N VAL A 235 1.03 -6.23 15.90
CA VAL A 235 1.46 -5.04 15.15
C VAL A 235 0.25 -4.21 14.73
N THR A 236 0.31 -2.90 14.94
CA THR A 236 -0.75 -2.00 14.47
C THR A 236 -0.56 -1.75 12.96
N PRO A 237 -1.62 -1.87 12.14
CA PRO A 237 -1.54 -1.49 10.74
C PRO A 237 -1.15 -0.01 10.57
N LEU A 238 -0.19 0.25 9.69
CA LEU A 238 0.21 1.56 9.22
C LEU A 238 -0.72 2.03 8.10
N ALA A 239 -0.96 1.18 7.09
CA ALA A 239 -1.79 1.47 5.94
C ALA A 239 -2.61 0.24 5.56
N THR A 240 -3.89 0.41 5.25
CA THR A 240 -4.78 -0.70 4.90
C THR A 240 -5.59 -0.46 3.63
N SER A 241 -5.84 -1.53 2.90
CA SER A 241 -6.71 -1.66 1.75
C SER A 241 -7.29 -3.08 1.75
N PRO A 242 -8.04 -3.45 2.80
CA PRO A 242 -8.57 -4.80 2.95
C PRO A 242 -9.61 -5.12 1.87
N PRO A 243 -9.73 -6.37 1.41
CA PRO A 243 -8.96 -7.56 1.81
C PRO A 243 -7.63 -7.72 1.04
N LEU A 244 -7.19 -6.71 0.27
CA LEU A 244 -6.08 -6.84 -0.66
C LEU A 244 -4.72 -6.71 0.01
N LEU A 245 -4.54 -5.66 0.80
CA LEU A 245 -3.25 -5.27 1.35
C LEU A 245 -3.43 -4.64 2.74
N GLU A 246 -2.70 -5.14 3.72
CA GLU A 246 -2.46 -4.42 4.98
C GLU A 246 -0.96 -4.40 5.23
N ILE A 247 -0.44 -3.25 5.65
CA ILE A 247 0.97 -3.06 5.98
C ILE A 247 1.03 -2.55 7.41
N GLY A 248 1.81 -3.22 8.25
CA GLY A 248 2.12 -2.81 9.61
C GLY A 248 3.62 -2.89 9.87
N GLY A 249 4.07 -2.25 10.93
CA GLY A 249 5.51 -2.08 11.19
C GLY A 249 6.02 -0.85 10.46
N SER A 250 7.05 -1.03 9.62
CA SER A 250 7.82 0.01 8.93
C SER A 250 8.87 0.71 9.79
N SER A 251 9.73 1.50 9.16
CA SER A 251 10.80 2.24 9.82
C SER A 251 10.97 3.67 9.29
N ILE A 252 11.55 4.54 10.12
CA ILE A 252 11.94 5.90 9.74
C ILE A 252 13.45 5.96 9.45
N GLY A 253 13.86 5.36 8.33
CA GLY A 253 15.25 5.37 7.86
C GLY A 253 15.84 3.98 7.70
N ASN A 254 17.12 3.80 8.03
CA ASN A 254 17.77 2.48 7.93
C ASN A 254 17.21 1.53 9.01
N PRO A 255 16.56 0.40 8.63
CA PRO A 255 15.97 -0.55 9.57
C PRO A 255 17.01 -1.28 10.43
N ASP A 256 18.28 -1.36 10.02
CA ASP A 256 19.33 -2.00 10.82
C ASP A 256 19.64 -1.26 12.12
N ASN A 257 19.27 0.02 12.20
CA ASN A 257 19.59 0.87 13.34
C ASN A 257 18.49 0.76 14.42
N PRO A 258 18.83 0.32 15.65
CA PRO A 258 17.87 0.24 16.74
C PRO A 258 17.12 1.55 16.98
N GLY A 259 15.80 1.48 16.97
CA GLY A 259 14.90 2.61 17.26
C GLY A 259 14.38 3.37 16.05
N ASN A 260 14.74 2.94 14.83
CA ASN A 260 14.11 3.44 13.62
C ASN A 260 12.79 2.71 13.30
N ASP A 261 12.64 1.46 13.71
CA ASP A 261 11.44 0.66 13.45
C ASP A 261 10.27 1.06 14.35
N PHE A 262 9.06 1.01 13.80
CA PHE A 262 7.80 1.27 14.52
C PHE A 262 7.27 0.03 15.25
N ALA A 263 7.69 -1.16 14.83
CA ALA A 263 7.45 -2.42 15.53
C ALA A 263 8.78 -3.14 15.76
N THR A 264 8.96 -3.68 16.96
CA THR A 264 10.17 -4.43 17.32
C THR A 264 9.80 -5.68 18.08
N GLN A 265 10.46 -6.79 17.76
CA GLN A 265 10.27 -8.07 18.42
C GLN A 265 11.60 -8.55 19.01
N SER A 266 11.57 -9.08 20.23
CA SER A 266 12.74 -9.74 20.84
C SER A 266 12.60 -11.25 20.74
N PHE A 267 13.72 -11.93 20.50
CA PHE A 267 13.77 -13.39 20.45
C PHE A 267 14.91 -13.95 21.28
N ASP A 268 14.65 -15.04 22.00
CA ASP A 268 15.71 -15.92 22.46
C ASP A 268 16.19 -16.79 21.28
N VAL A 269 17.50 -16.87 21.09
CA VAL A 269 18.10 -17.75 20.08
C VAL A 269 18.51 -19.04 20.76
N LEU A 270 17.93 -20.14 20.32
CA LEU A 270 18.13 -21.45 20.90
C LEU A 270 19.06 -22.30 20.03
N SER A 271 19.89 -23.12 20.68
CA SER A 271 20.67 -24.14 19.97
C SER A 271 19.74 -25.22 19.40
N GLY A 272 19.95 -25.57 18.12
CA GLY A 272 19.14 -26.60 17.46
C GLY A 272 19.31 -27.99 18.09
N GLY A 273 18.24 -28.79 18.12
CA GLY A 273 18.24 -30.19 18.56
C GLY A 273 17.33 -30.50 19.76
N SER A 274 17.35 -31.75 20.23
CA SER A 274 16.42 -32.25 21.28
C SER A 274 16.70 -31.76 22.71
N SER A 275 17.71 -30.91 22.91
CA SER A 275 18.01 -30.23 24.16
C SER A 275 18.50 -28.82 23.83
N SER A 276 17.57 -27.89 23.63
CA SER A 276 17.90 -26.50 23.34
C SER A 276 18.58 -25.85 24.53
N THR A 277 19.64 -25.10 24.24
CA THR A 277 20.29 -24.18 25.18
C THR A 277 20.22 -22.79 24.58
N GLU A 278 19.89 -21.79 25.37
CA GLU A 278 19.94 -20.39 24.96
C GLU A 278 21.37 -20.00 24.55
N LEU A 279 21.51 -19.46 23.34
CA LEU A 279 22.74 -18.92 22.78
C LEU A 279 22.86 -17.41 23.07
N GLY A 280 21.73 -16.74 23.24
CA GLY A 280 21.60 -15.32 23.52
C GLY A 280 20.26 -14.80 23.02
N THR A 281 20.17 -13.48 22.88
CA THR A 281 18.97 -12.79 22.41
C THR A 281 19.26 -11.94 21.18
N ILE A 282 18.24 -11.74 20.36
CA ILE A 282 18.24 -10.75 19.28
C ILE A 282 17.04 -9.82 19.42
N THR A 283 17.17 -8.64 18.84
CA THR A 283 16.08 -7.70 18.62
C THR A 283 15.96 -7.46 17.13
N THR A 284 14.74 -7.43 16.62
CA THR A 284 14.45 -7.19 15.22
C THR A 284 13.49 -6.03 15.05
N GLY A 285 13.63 -5.28 13.95
CA GLY A 285 12.52 -4.56 13.34
C GLY A 285 11.59 -5.56 12.68
N GLU A 286 10.29 -5.29 12.70
CA GLU A 286 9.27 -6.20 12.19
C GLU A 286 8.34 -5.48 11.22
N ASP A 287 8.27 -5.98 9.98
CA ASP A 287 7.27 -5.57 9.00
C ASP A 287 6.29 -6.73 8.81
N VAL A 288 5.00 -6.45 8.97
CA VAL A 288 3.94 -7.43 8.77
C VAL A 288 3.10 -6.97 7.61
N THR A 289 2.94 -7.82 6.61
CA THR A 289 2.10 -7.55 5.44
C THR A 289 1.04 -8.63 5.33
N ASN A 290 -0.21 -8.24 5.17
CA ASN A 290 -1.26 -9.15 4.73
C ASN A 290 -1.52 -8.92 3.25
N LEU A 291 -1.27 -9.93 2.42
CA LEU A 291 -1.52 -9.87 0.98
C LEU A 291 -2.57 -10.92 0.61
N LEU A 292 -3.76 -10.46 0.20
CA LEU A 292 -4.88 -11.32 -0.19
C LEU A 292 -5.30 -12.33 0.91
N GLY A 293 -5.13 -11.98 2.17
CA GLY A 293 -5.44 -12.83 3.32
C GLY A 293 -4.31 -13.77 3.76
N PHE A 294 -3.14 -13.65 3.18
CA PHE A 294 -1.94 -14.40 3.58
C PHE A 294 -0.99 -13.48 4.34
N THR A 295 -0.53 -13.94 5.50
CA THR A 295 0.37 -13.17 6.36
C THR A 295 1.82 -13.39 5.96
N ASN A 296 2.54 -12.29 5.78
CA ASN A 296 3.97 -12.18 5.63
C ASN A 296 4.56 -11.46 6.84
N THR A 297 5.68 -11.98 7.38
CA THR A 297 6.44 -11.29 8.42
C THR A 297 7.91 -11.25 8.05
N GLN A 298 8.44 -10.03 7.89
CA GLN A 298 9.84 -9.75 7.75
C GLN A 298 10.44 -9.37 9.10
N LEU A 299 11.60 -9.93 9.41
CA LEU A 299 12.41 -9.63 10.59
C LEU A 299 13.78 -9.10 10.14
N VAL A 300 14.09 -7.84 10.48
CA VAL A 300 15.41 -7.24 10.25
C VAL A 300 16.17 -7.21 11.57
N VAL A 301 17.31 -7.89 11.68
CA VAL A 301 18.06 -7.97 12.95
C VAL A 301 18.74 -6.63 13.24
N THR A 302 18.36 -5.96 14.32
CA THR A 302 18.92 -4.65 14.73
C THR A 302 19.88 -4.77 15.91
N GLY A 303 19.79 -5.85 16.68
CA GLY A 303 20.65 -6.08 17.83
C GLY A 303 20.83 -7.56 18.17
N ALA A 304 21.99 -7.90 18.73
CA ALA A 304 22.31 -9.25 19.18
C ALA A 304 23.15 -9.23 20.47
N THR A 305 22.74 -10.01 21.47
CA THR A 305 23.42 -10.13 22.77
C THR A 305 23.63 -11.59 23.12
N ALA A 306 24.89 -12.04 23.17
CA ALA A 306 25.22 -13.42 23.53
C ALA A 306 24.89 -13.73 25.00
N ALA A 307 24.47 -14.97 25.26
CA ALA A 307 24.31 -15.49 26.62
C ALA A 307 25.65 -15.52 27.37
N GLU A 308 25.61 -15.63 28.70
CA GLU A 308 26.83 -15.65 29.52
C GLU A 308 27.76 -16.80 29.12
N GLY A 309 28.96 -16.47 28.65
CA GLY A 309 29.95 -17.44 28.18
C GLY A 309 29.77 -17.90 26.73
N GLY A 310 28.78 -17.38 26.00
CA GLY A 310 28.58 -17.57 24.56
C GLY A 310 29.34 -16.55 23.68
N SER A 311 29.18 -16.66 22.36
CA SER A 311 29.76 -15.76 21.37
C SER A 311 28.67 -15.10 20.53
N ALA A 312 28.83 -13.81 20.21
CA ALA A 312 27.93 -13.11 19.31
C ALA A 312 27.94 -13.69 17.88
N SER A 313 29.01 -14.41 17.51
CA SER A 313 29.09 -15.15 16.24
C SER A 313 28.13 -16.34 16.13
N ASP A 314 27.55 -16.76 17.27
CA ASP A 314 26.60 -17.87 17.33
C ASP A 314 25.15 -17.37 17.21
N LEU A 315 24.97 -16.05 17.02
CA LEU A 315 23.68 -15.39 16.82
C LEU A 315 23.56 -14.88 15.36
N PRO A 316 22.33 -14.60 14.90
CA PRO A 316 22.10 -13.85 13.68
C PRO A 316 22.92 -12.55 13.62
N THR A 317 23.43 -12.23 12.44
CA THR A 317 24.22 -11.01 12.22
C THR A 317 23.27 -9.81 12.12
N VAL A 318 23.64 -8.66 12.67
CA VAL A 318 22.88 -7.40 12.50
C VAL A 318 22.79 -7.06 11.01
N GLY A 319 21.61 -6.64 10.56
CA GLY A 319 21.23 -6.45 9.16
C GLY A 319 20.80 -7.72 8.43
N SER A 320 20.77 -8.88 9.11
CA SER A 320 20.15 -10.07 8.49
C SER A 320 18.66 -9.86 8.37
N VAL A 321 18.11 -10.19 7.21
CA VAL A 321 16.68 -10.24 6.94
C VAL A 321 16.23 -11.69 6.93
N TYR A 322 15.21 -11.99 7.72
CA TYR A 322 14.49 -13.26 7.71
C TYR A 322 13.04 -12.99 7.43
N ASP A 323 12.49 -13.60 6.39
CA ASP A 323 11.10 -13.41 6.00
C ASP A 323 10.41 -14.77 5.85
N ALA A 324 9.16 -14.82 6.32
CA ALA A 324 8.28 -15.94 6.05
C ALA A 324 6.94 -15.42 5.50
N PHE A 325 6.55 -15.98 4.36
CA PHE A 325 5.22 -15.76 3.77
C PHE A 325 4.38 -17.03 3.86
N ASN A 326 3.35 -17.02 4.71
CA ASN A 326 2.47 -18.17 4.91
C ASN A 326 1.35 -18.20 3.87
N LEU A 327 1.44 -19.13 2.93
CA LEU A 327 0.45 -19.38 1.86
C LEU A 327 -0.67 -20.33 2.31
N GLY A 328 -0.70 -20.69 3.60
CA GLY A 328 -1.66 -21.57 4.22
C GLY A 328 -1.39 -23.05 3.97
N HIS A 329 -2.06 -23.90 4.75
CA HIS A 329 -2.04 -25.36 4.59
C HIS A 329 -0.63 -26.02 4.63
N GLY A 330 0.33 -25.40 5.33
CA GLY A 330 1.71 -25.88 5.46
C GLY A 330 2.60 -25.54 4.26
N PHE A 331 2.26 -24.46 3.54
CA PHE A 331 3.08 -23.88 2.49
C PHE A 331 3.60 -22.53 2.97
N GLU A 332 4.91 -22.40 3.07
CA GLU A 332 5.56 -21.17 3.50
C GLU A 332 6.71 -20.86 2.53
N ASN A 333 6.75 -19.66 1.97
CA ASN A 333 7.97 -19.17 1.33
C ASN A 333 8.86 -18.61 2.44
N VAL A 334 10.11 -19.07 2.51
CA VAL A 334 11.08 -18.64 3.51
C VAL A 334 12.25 -18.00 2.78
N TYR A 335 12.39 -16.70 2.97
CA TYR A 335 13.44 -15.91 2.39
C TYR A 335 14.44 -15.48 3.47
N THR A 336 15.72 -15.49 3.14
CA THR A 336 16.77 -14.99 4.03
C THR A 336 17.81 -14.20 3.24
N ALA A 337 18.17 -13.01 3.70
CA ALA A 337 19.34 -12.28 3.22
C ALA A 337 20.27 -12.00 4.40
N ILE A 338 21.52 -12.46 4.30
CA ILE A 338 22.51 -12.35 5.38
C ILE A 338 23.68 -11.50 4.89
N PRO A 339 23.97 -10.36 5.53
CA PRO A 339 25.09 -9.51 5.18
C PRO A 339 26.42 -10.26 5.13
N GLY A 340 27.20 -10.00 4.09
CA GLY A 340 28.55 -10.52 3.94
C GLY A 340 29.53 -9.86 4.92
N VAL A 341 30.44 -10.65 5.47
CA VAL A 341 31.50 -10.13 6.35
C VAL A 341 32.63 -9.50 5.53
N ASP A 342 33.14 -8.35 5.97
CA ASP A 342 34.30 -7.65 5.39
C ASP A 342 34.15 -7.35 3.87
N GLY A 343 32.93 -7.01 3.43
CA GLY A 343 32.64 -6.69 2.03
C GLY A 343 32.55 -7.93 1.12
N ALA A 344 32.42 -9.12 1.70
CA ALA A 344 31.93 -10.28 0.96
C ALA A 344 30.51 -10.02 0.45
N LYS A 345 30.11 -10.73 -0.61
CA LYS A 345 28.72 -10.69 -1.08
C LYS A 345 27.81 -11.29 -0.01
N ASP A 346 26.64 -10.69 0.15
CA ASP A 346 25.56 -11.19 0.99
C ASP A 346 25.09 -12.57 0.51
N THR A 347 24.56 -13.33 1.45
CA THR A 347 24.02 -14.67 1.21
C THR A 347 22.51 -14.59 1.21
N VAL A 348 21.94 -14.66 0.01
CA VAL A 348 20.49 -14.70 -0.21
C VAL A 348 20.06 -16.14 -0.47
N THR A 349 19.01 -16.59 0.21
CA THR A 349 18.32 -17.85 -0.09
C THR A 349 16.81 -17.68 -0.07
N ASP A 350 16.12 -18.40 -0.96
CA ASP A 350 14.67 -18.54 -0.95
C ASP A 350 14.31 -20.02 -1.03
N THR A 351 13.50 -20.47 -0.08
CA THR A 351 12.98 -21.83 -0.02
C THR A 351 11.47 -21.84 0.16
N LEU A 352 10.75 -22.45 -0.78
CA LEU A 352 9.37 -22.85 -0.57
C LEU A 352 9.33 -24.13 0.27
N VAL A 353 8.89 -23.99 1.52
CA VAL A 353 8.58 -25.08 2.44
C VAL A 353 7.21 -25.64 2.06
N THR A 354 7.10 -26.97 2.00
CA THR A 354 5.84 -27.66 1.70
C THR A 354 5.69 -28.90 2.57
N PRO A 355 4.48 -29.46 2.70
CA PRO A 355 4.26 -30.70 3.44
C PRO A 355 4.94 -31.93 2.81
N PHE A 356 5.44 -31.79 1.57
CA PHE A 356 6.09 -32.86 0.81
C PHE A 356 7.61 -32.70 0.74
N GLY A 357 8.16 -31.65 1.35
CA GLY A 357 9.57 -31.29 1.34
C GLY A 357 9.84 -29.92 0.71
N ASN A 358 11.05 -29.44 0.91
CA ASN A 358 11.44 -28.08 0.57
C ASN A 358 11.89 -27.97 -0.90
N VAL A 359 11.54 -26.86 -1.54
CA VAL A 359 11.95 -26.51 -2.90
C VAL A 359 12.80 -25.25 -2.83
N ASN A 360 14.04 -25.32 -3.31
CA ASN A 360 14.91 -24.15 -3.42
C ASN A 360 14.48 -23.28 -4.61
N LEU A 361 14.30 -21.99 -4.37
CA LEU A 361 13.90 -20.97 -5.33
C LEU A 361 14.99 -19.92 -5.59
N ASP A 362 16.23 -20.12 -5.11
CA ASP A 362 17.36 -19.19 -5.28
C ASP A 362 17.61 -18.81 -6.75
N SER A 363 17.30 -19.70 -7.69
CA SER A 363 17.45 -19.40 -9.13
C SER A 363 16.47 -18.36 -9.66
N LEU A 364 15.38 -18.12 -8.93
CA LEU A 364 14.35 -17.13 -9.26
C LEU A 364 14.59 -15.83 -8.50
N PHE A 365 15.00 -15.91 -7.23
CA PHE A 365 14.98 -14.77 -6.31
C PHE A 365 16.30 -14.51 -5.58
N GLY A 366 17.34 -15.34 -5.75
CA GLY A 366 18.63 -15.20 -5.07
C GLY A 366 19.49 -14.01 -5.52
N ASN A 367 18.95 -13.16 -6.39
CA ASN A 367 19.52 -11.88 -6.80
C ASN A 367 18.81 -10.66 -6.19
N ILE A 368 17.68 -10.85 -5.52
CA ILE A 368 17.00 -9.83 -4.72
C ILE A 368 17.65 -9.88 -3.36
N ASP A 369 18.12 -8.75 -2.85
CA ASP A 369 18.98 -8.71 -1.66
C ASP A 369 18.46 -7.69 -0.66
N ALA A 370 17.38 -8.04 0.03
CA ALA A 370 16.73 -7.20 1.03
C ALA A 370 17.64 -6.76 2.22
N ALA A 371 18.82 -7.38 2.39
CA ALA A 371 19.80 -6.93 3.38
C ALA A 371 20.64 -5.73 2.87
N ALA A 372 20.61 -5.47 1.56
CA ALA A 372 21.25 -4.33 0.95
C ALA A 372 20.26 -3.16 0.80
N PRO A 373 20.73 -1.90 0.91
CA PRO A 373 19.92 -0.75 0.52
C PRO A 373 19.51 -0.82 -0.96
N LEU A 374 18.33 -0.27 -1.26
CA LEU A 374 17.83 -0.10 -2.62
C LEU A 374 18.67 0.94 -3.37
N ASN A 375 18.94 0.69 -4.66
CA ASN A 375 19.68 1.60 -5.53
C ASN A 375 18.73 2.23 -6.57
N PRO A 376 18.41 3.54 -6.45
CA PRO A 376 17.55 4.23 -7.41
C PRO A 376 18.09 4.15 -8.86
N GLY A 377 19.42 4.10 -9.02
CA GLY A 377 20.06 4.04 -10.32
C GLY A 377 19.72 2.81 -11.16
N ASP A 378 19.28 1.71 -10.53
CA ASP A 378 19.01 0.44 -11.22
C ASP A 378 17.79 0.55 -12.15
N ALA A 379 16.84 1.44 -11.84
CA ALA A 379 15.70 1.75 -12.69
C ALA A 379 16.11 2.43 -14.02
N PHE A 380 17.14 3.27 -14.00
CA PHE A 380 17.51 4.14 -15.12
C PHE A 380 18.54 3.55 -16.10
N THR A 381 18.98 2.31 -15.89
CA THR A 381 20.09 1.70 -16.65
C THR A 381 19.91 1.70 -18.17
N GLY A 382 18.68 1.57 -18.69
CA GLY A 382 18.39 1.65 -20.12
C GLY A 382 18.25 3.08 -20.68
N LEU A 383 18.19 4.08 -19.82
CA LEU A 383 18.06 5.51 -20.16
C LEU A 383 19.36 6.30 -20.02
N ALA A 384 20.48 5.61 -19.74
CA ALA A 384 21.76 6.24 -19.43
C ALA A 384 22.27 7.19 -20.54
N ASP A 385 22.69 8.39 -20.15
CA ASP A 385 23.38 9.36 -21.00
C ASP A 385 24.84 9.56 -20.56
N THR A 386 25.65 8.57 -20.93
CA THR A 386 27.10 8.53 -20.68
C THR A 386 27.90 9.70 -21.29
N SER A 387 27.27 10.58 -22.08
CA SER A 387 27.92 11.77 -22.61
C SER A 387 27.93 12.96 -21.63
N VAL A 388 27.00 12.96 -20.67
CA VAL A 388 26.90 13.93 -19.57
C VAL A 388 27.62 13.40 -18.33
N GLY A 389 27.26 12.20 -17.89
CA GLY A 389 27.78 11.55 -16.70
C GLY A 389 27.66 10.02 -16.79
N ALA A 390 28.47 9.28 -16.03
CA ALA A 390 28.36 7.83 -15.89
C ALA A 390 27.00 7.38 -15.37
N ASP A 391 26.41 8.13 -14.42
CA ASP A 391 25.13 7.78 -13.77
C ASP A 391 23.95 8.65 -14.27
N ALA A 392 24.23 9.57 -15.20
CA ALA A 392 23.23 10.44 -15.79
C ALA A 392 22.25 9.67 -16.71
N PHE A 393 21.01 10.12 -16.79
CA PHE A 393 19.95 9.52 -17.62
C PHE A 393 19.06 10.59 -18.26
N SER A 394 18.38 10.24 -19.36
CA SER A 394 17.52 11.17 -20.09
C SER A 394 16.07 10.69 -20.14
N ILE A 395 15.15 11.60 -19.79
CA ILE A 395 13.71 11.44 -19.99
C ILE A 395 13.25 12.55 -20.94
N GLY A 396 12.79 12.15 -22.12
CA GLY A 396 12.40 13.09 -23.17
C GLY A 396 13.58 13.95 -23.63
N SER A 397 13.50 15.26 -23.41
CA SER A 397 14.54 16.24 -23.78
C SER A 397 15.39 16.73 -22.61
N THR A 398 15.17 16.18 -21.42
CA THR A 398 15.81 16.60 -20.18
C THR A 398 16.71 15.48 -19.70
N THR A 399 17.95 15.83 -19.35
CA THR A 399 18.91 14.89 -18.78
C THR A 399 19.15 15.25 -17.32
N PHE A 400 19.10 14.23 -16.47
CA PHE A 400 19.34 14.31 -15.03
C PHE A 400 20.67 13.63 -14.72
N ASP A 401 21.48 14.28 -13.91
CA ASP A 401 22.79 13.80 -13.47
C ASP A 401 22.80 13.78 -11.94
N PRO A 402 22.66 12.59 -11.31
CA PRO A 402 22.48 12.45 -9.88
C PRO A 402 23.76 12.83 -9.11
N ILE A 403 23.59 13.53 -8.00
CA ILE A 403 24.67 13.95 -7.11
C ILE A 403 24.37 13.45 -5.70
N THR A 404 25.20 12.55 -5.19
CA THR A 404 25.13 12.07 -3.80
C THR A 404 25.23 13.21 -2.81
N THR A 405 24.77 13.00 -1.58
CA THR A 405 24.91 13.93 -0.45
C THR A 405 26.37 14.30 -0.15
N ALA A 406 27.33 13.45 -0.56
CA ALA A 406 28.76 13.72 -0.49
C ALA A 406 29.27 14.73 -1.54
N GLY A 407 28.42 15.13 -2.49
CA GLY A 407 28.72 16.04 -3.59
C GLY A 407 29.47 15.37 -4.75
N THR A 408 29.40 14.04 -4.86
CA THR A 408 29.95 13.29 -6.00
C THR A 408 28.82 12.78 -6.88
N GLU A 409 29.09 12.65 -8.18
CA GLU A 409 28.21 11.97 -9.12
C GLU A 409 27.81 10.58 -8.62
N GLY A 410 26.53 10.25 -8.76
CA GLY A 410 25.91 9.00 -8.35
C GLY A 410 24.65 9.20 -7.51
N TYR A 411 23.99 8.08 -7.19
CA TYR A 411 22.78 8.04 -6.37
C TYR A 411 23.12 7.84 -4.89
N ASP A 412 22.38 8.53 -4.02
CA ASP A 412 22.29 8.13 -2.61
C ASP A 412 21.47 6.84 -2.52
N THR A 413 21.86 5.95 -1.60
CA THR A 413 21.12 4.69 -1.39
C THR A 413 19.84 4.95 -0.61
N VAL A 414 18.79 4.19 -0.94
CA VAL A 414 17.49 4.27 -0.27
C VAL A 414 17.29 3.04 0.61
N PHE A 415 16.86 3.23 1.85
CA PHE A 415 16.62 2.11 2.75
C PHE A 415 15.21 1.54 2.53
N PRO A 416 15.03 0.20 2.50
CA PRO A 416 13.71 -0.41 2.49
C PRO A 416 13.04 -0.13 3.83
N ILE A 417 11.93 0.60 3.80
CA ILE A 417 11.13 0.94 4.98
C ILE A 417 9.89 0.07 5.12
N ILE A 418 9.50 -0.68 4.08
CA ILE A 418 8.46 -1.70 4.09
C ILE A 418 9.00 -2.89 3.30
N GLY A 419 9.04 -4.08 3.89
CA GLY A 419 9.50 -5.30 3.23
C GLY A 419 8.51 -6.47 3.29
N ALA A 420 8.37 -7.15 2.15
CA ALA A 420 7.82 -8.48 1.98
C ALA A 420 8.63 -9.24 0.89
N PRO A 421 9.94 -9.46 1.09
CA PRO A 421 10.81 -10.08 0.10
C PRO A 421 10.44 -11.55 -0.12
N PRO A 422 10.63 -12.09 -1.35
CA PRO A 422 11.19 -11.43 -2.53
C PRO A 422 10.13 -10.68 -3.37
N ILE A 423 8.94 -10.43 -2.82
CA ILE A 423 7.79 -9.91 -3.57
C ILE A 423 7.84 -8.40 -3.69
N LEU A 424 8.00 -7.70 -2.57
CA LEU A 424 7.88 -6.25 -2.50
C LEU A 424 8.89 -5.68 -1.50
N GLU A 425 9.63 -4.67 -1.92
CA GLU A 425 10.34 -3.76 -1.02
C GLU A 425 10.03 -2.33 -1.43
N ILE A 426 9.75 -1.46 -0.46
CA ILE A 426 9.49 -0.04 -0.69
C ILE A 426 10.44 0.77 0.19
N GLY A 427 11.13 1.72 -0.39
CA GLY A 427 11.98 2.69 0.28
C GLY A 427 11.67 4.11 -0.16
N GLY A 428 11.99 5.09 0.68
CA GLY A 428 11.77 6.51 0.38
C GLY A 428 10.44 7.03 0.91
N GLY A 429 9.87 8.01 0.21
CA GLY A 429 8.56 8.58 0.55
C GLY A 429 8.62 9.92 1.29
N THR A 430 7.44 10.54 1.40
CA THR A 430 7.27 11.92 1.92
C THR A 430 6.11 12.05 2.90
N PRO A 431 6.15 11.41 4.08
CA PRO A 431 5.12 11.58 5.10
C PRO A 431 4.87 13.06 5.42
N ASN A 432 3.59 13.43 5.48
CA ASN A 432 3.12 14.75 5.90
C ASN A 432 2.55 14.68 7.32
N LEU A 433 3.21 15.34 8.26
CA LEU A 433 2.89 15.34 9.68
C LEU A 433 2.43 16.74 10.09
N ASP A 434 1.12 16.98 10.16
CA ASP A 434 0.54 18.28 10.58
C ASP A 434 1.14 19.50 9.82
N GLY A 435 1.35 19.36 8.52
CA GLY A 435 1.91 20.42 7.66
C GLY A 435 3.44 20.47 7.64
N PHE A 436 4.11 19.48 8.24
CA PHE A 436 5.55 19.23 8.07
C PHE A 436 5.77 18.02 7.15
N THR A 437 6.31 18.26 5.97
CA THR A 437 6.74 17.20 5.06
C THR A 437 8.14 16.72 5.43
N LEU A 438 8.29 15.42 5.64
CA LEU A 438 9.57 14.77 5.92
C LEU A 438 9.98 13.90 4.71
N PRO A 439 10.93 14.34 3.87
CA PRO A 439 11.45 13.48 2.81
C PRO A 439 12.40 12.43 3.39
N LEU A 440 12.13 11.15 3.12
CA LEU A 440 12.93 10.04 3.62
C LEU A 440 14.13 9.72 2.71
N ALA A 441 14.04 10.03 1.42
CA ALA A 441 15.11 9.85 0.43
C ALA A 441 15.24 11.07 -0.52
N PRO A 442 15.81 12.20 -0.07
CA PRO A 442 16.09 13.31 -0.97
C PRO A 442 17.30 13.00 -1.87
N GLN A 443 17.21 13.35 -3.15
CA GLN A 443 18.28 13.19 -4.15
C GLN A 443 18.51 14.50 -4.90
N ASP A 444 19.76 14.94 -4.98
CA ASP A 444 20.14 16.11 -5.80
C ASP A 444 20.41 15.69 -7.25
N PHE A 445 20.00 16.51 -8.21
CA PHE A 445 20.32 16.32 -9.63
C PHE A 445 20.82 17.61 -10.27
N ASN A 446 21.88 17.54 -11.06
CA ASN A 446 22.16 18.55 -12.08
C ASN A 446 21.28 18.28 -13.30
N VAL A 447 20.75 19.34 -13.91
CA VAL A 447 19.83 19.25 -15.05
C VAL A 447 20.49 19.83 -16.29
N TYR A 448 20.41 19.08 -17.39
CA TYR A 448 20.94 19.48 -18.69
C TYR A 448 19.83 19.53 -19.74
N ASP A 449 19.95 20.47 -20.67
CA ASP A 449 19.06 20.57 -21.81
C ASP A 449 19.39 19.53 -22.90
N SER A 450 18.54 19.47 -23.94
CA SER A 450 18.73 18.58 -25.10
C SER A 450 20.04 18.77 -25.89
N THR A 451 20.84 19.80 -25.58
CA THR A 451 22.16 20.02 -26.18
C THR A 451 23.31 19.52 -25.31
N GLY A 452 23.01 19.00 -24.11
CA GLY A 452 23.99 18.61 -23.09
C GLY A 452 24.56 19.80 -22.32
N THR A 453 23.87 20.95 -22.29
CA THR A 453 24.29 22.12 -21.50
C THR A 453 23.59 22.11 -20.16
N GLU A 454 24.35 22.23 -19.06
CA GLU A 454 23.79 22.36 -17.71
C GLU A 454 22.96 23.64 -17.61
N VAL A 455 21.69 23.51 -17.19
CA VAL A 455 20.72 24.61 -17.09
C VAL A 455 20.35 24.97 -15.65
N GLY A 456 20.73 24.13 -14.69
CA GLY A 456 20.51 24.32 -13.25
C GLY A 456 20.52 22.99 -12.50
N SER A 457 19.94 22.98 -11.31
CA SER A 457 19.80 21.77 -10.49
C SER A 457 18.42 21.67 -9.86
N ILE A 458 18.06 20.47 -9.42
CA ILE A 458 16.83 20.18 -8.67
C ILE A 458 17.15 19.31 -7.45
N VAL A 459 16.22 19.30 -6.50
CA VAL A 459 16.14 18.28 -5.46
C VAL A 459 14.87 17.47 -5.72
N GLY A 460 15.02 16.16 -5.88
CA GLY A 460 13.92 15.20 -5.93
C GLY A 460 13.70 14.54 -4.56
N ASN A 461 12.47 14.17 -4.26
CA ASN A 461 12.19 13.19 -3.21
C ASN A 461 11.93 11.86 -3.92
N GLU A 462 12.72 10.84 -3.60
CA GLU A 462 12.68 9.55 -4.26
C GLU A 462 11.78 8.55 -3.51
N ASP A 463 11.12 7.71 -4.29
CA ASP A 463 10.47 6.47 -3.88
C ASP A 463 11.07 5.35 -4.74
N VAL A 464 11.65 4.35 -4.09
CA VAL A 464 12.21 3.18 -4.77
C VAL A 464 11.39 1.97 -4.38
N THR A 465 10.83 1.29 -5.37
CA THR A 465 10.06 0.06 -5.15
C THR A 465 10.70 -1.08 -5.92
N GLU A 466 11.00 -2.18 -5.25
CA GLU A 466 11.32 -3.44 -5.91
C GLU A 466 10.10 -4.36 -5.91
N LEU A 467 9.64 -4.74 -7.09
CA LEU A 467 8.53 -5.67 -7.27
C LEU A 467 9.03 -6.90 -8.01
N LEU A 468 9.14 -8.04 -7.32
CA LEU A 468 9.66 -9.29 -7.86
C LEU A 468 11.04 -9.13 -8.53
N GLY A 469 11.90 -8.28 -7.94
CA GLY A 469 13.24 -7.96 -8.44
C GLY A 469 13.26 -7.02 -9.65
N LEU A 470 12.13 -6.40 -10.01
CA LEU A 470 12.07 -5.29 -10.94
C LEU A 470 12.11 -3.98 -10.14
N THR A 471 13.10 -3.14 -10.41
CA THR A 471 13.25 -1.86 -9.73
C THR A 471 12.43 -0.78 -10.41
N ASN A 472 11.69 -0.06 -9.60
CA ASN A 472 11.01 1.18 -9.93
C ASN A 472 11.67 2.34 -9.16
N THR A 473 11.86 3.47 -9.81
CA THR A 473 12.26 4.70 -9.13
C THR A 473 11.37 5.84 -9.58
N GLU A 474 10.62 6.37 -8.64
CA GLU A 474 9.94 7.65 -8.76
C GLU A 474 10.81 8.73 -8.11
N PHE A 475 10.83 9.93 -8.69
CA PHE A 475 11.14 11.13 -7.93
C PHE A 475 10.17 12.27 -8.23
N THR A 476 9.75 12.94 -7.17
CA THR A 476 8.97 14.18 -7.23
C THR A 476 9.89 15.40 -7.04
N VAL A 477 9.85 16.35 -7.96
CA VAL A 477 10.67 17.58 -7.91
C VAL A 477 10.25 18.47 -6.75
N ALA A 478 11.02 18.46 -5.67
CA ALA A 478 10.76 19.22 -4.45
C ALA A 478 11.24 20.68 -4.54
N SER A 479 12.38 20.92 -5.21
CA SER A 479 12.90 22.28 -5.40
C SER A 479 13.75 22.42 -6.65
N VAL A 480 13.90 23.66 -7.14
CA VAL A 480 14.61 23.99 -8.38
C VAL A 480 15.55 25.16 -8.13
N THR A 481 16.80 25.02 -8.58
CA THR A 481 17.81 26.09 -8.61
C THR A 481 18.18 26.41 -10.05
N GLY A 482 17.81 27.61 -10.51
CA GLY A 482 18.11 28.10 -11.85
C GLY A 482 16.97 28.96 -12.40
N THR A 483 17.08 29.35 -13.67
CA THR A 483 16.05 30.19 -14.33
C THR A 483 15.73 29.77 -15.76
N SER A 484 16.31 28.65 -16.23
CA SER A 484 15.98 28.14 -17.56
C SER A 484 14.53 27.68 -17.61
N ALA A 485 13.90 27.85 -18.77
CA ALA A 485 12.58 27.28 -19.05
C ALA A 485 12.63 25.75 -19.25
N ASP A 486 13.83 25.19 -19.43
CA ASP A 486 14.06 23.75 -19.56
C ASP A 486 14.16 23.05 -18.20
N LEU A 487 14.18 23.80 -17.09
CA LEU A 487 14.12 23.20 -15.76
C LEU A 487 12.74 22.62 -15.49
N PRO A 488 12.65 21.43 -14.86
CA PRO A 488 11.38 20.88 -14.39
C PRO A 488 10.63 21.85 -13.48
N THR A 489 9.31 21.72 -13.46
CA THR A 489 8.45 22.48 -12.53
C THR A 489 8.43 21.76 -11.18
N VAL A 490 8.41 22.51 -10.06
CA VAL A 490 8.21 21.92 -8.72
C VAL A 490 6.88 21.16 -8.69
N GLY A 491 6.89 19.94 -8.15
CA GLY A 491 5.77 19.00 -8.18
C GLY A 491 5.70 18.13 -9.44
N SER A 492 6.65 18.25 -10.38
CA SER A 492 6.78 17.27 -11.48
C SER A 492 7.17 15.91 -10.92
N VAL A 493 6.51 14.87 -11.39
CA VAL A 493 6.77 13.48 -11.05
C VAL A 493 7.39 12.80 -12.26
N TYR A 494 8.49 12.08 -12.03
CA TYR A 494 9.12 11.21 -13.00
C TYR A 494 9.23 9.82 -12.38
N ASP A 495 8.69 8.82 -13.05
CA ASP A 495 8.70 7.44 -12.60
C ASP A 495 9.26 6.55 -13.72
N VAL A 496 10.17 5.65 -13.35
CA VAL A 496 10.76 4.69 -14.27
C VAL A 496 10.74 3.30 -13.65
N LEU A 497 9.99 2.40 -14.30
CA LEU A 497 9.99 0.96 -14.02
C LEU A 497 10.89 0.23 -15.02
N ASN A 498 11.93 -0.44 -14.52
CA ASN A 498 12.80 -1.28 -15.33
C ASN A 498 12.26 -2.72 -15.43
N LEU A 499 11.86 -3.11 -16.63
CA LEU A 499 11.32 -4.43 -16.96
C LEU A 499 12.38 -5.39 -17.53
N GLY A 500 13.65 -5.20 -17.16
CA GLY A 500 14.76 -6.05 -17.60
C GLY A 500 15.23 -5.75 -19.02
N GLY A 501 15.44 -4.46 -19.33
CA GLY A 501 15.88 -3.97 -20.65
C GLY A 501 14.76 -3.39 -21.52
N LEU A 502 13.59 -3.14 -20.90
CA LEU A 502 12.56 -2.21 -21.37
C LEU A 502 12.27 -1.29 -20.19
N GLU A 503 12.03 -0.01 -20.45
CA GLU A 503 11.74 0.96 -19.40
C GLU A 503 10.34 1.50 -19.62
N ASN A 504 9.46 1.35 -18.64
CA ASN A 504 8.23 2.11 -18.62
C ASN A 504 8.53 3.45 -17.96
N VAL A 505 8.30 4.55 -18.68
CA VAL A 505 8.60 5.90 -18.21
C VAL A 505 7.30 6.67 -18.09
N TYR A 506 6.88 6.89 -16.86
CA TYR A 506 5.73 7.71 -16.52
C TYR A 506 6.20 9.11 -16.11
N THR A 507 5.44 10.13 -16.53
CA THR A 507 5.67 11.51 -16.11
C THR A 507 4.34 12.20 -15.85
N ALA A 508 4.28 12.97 -14.78
CA ALA A 508 3.17 13.88 -14.48
C ALA A 508 3.74 15.26 -14.22
N ILE A 509 3.42 16.23 -15.09
CA ILE A 509 3.98 17.58 -15.02
C ILE A 509 2.87 18.58 -14.68
N PRO A 510 3.03 19.40 -13.63
CA PRO A 510 2.03 20.37 -13.23
C PRO A 510 1.70 21.37 -14.35
N GLY A 511 0.41 21.59 -14.56
CA GLY A 511 -0.08 22.57 -15.51
C GLY A 511 0.19 24.01 -15.06
N VAL A 512 0.70 24.84 -15.97
CA VAL A 512 0.94 26.26 -15.66
C VAL A 512 -0.37 27.05 -15.53
N ALA A 513 -0.49 27.84 -14.47
CA ALA A 513 -1.60 28.78 -14.25
C ALA A 513 -3.01 28.15 -14.31
N GLY A 514 -3.16 26.93 -13.77
CA GLY A 514 -4.44 26.21 -13.75
C GLY A 514 -4.81 25.54 -15.07
N ALA A 515 -3.85 25.41 -16.00
CA ALA A 515 -3.98 24.41 -17.06
C ALA A 515 -4.01 23.00 -16.44
N ALA A 516 -4.59 22.05 -17.16
CA ALA A 516 -4.54 20.65 -16.76
C ALA A 516 -3.09 20.15 -16.75
N ASP A 517 -2.81 19.23 -15.84
CA ASP A 517 -1.53 18.56 -15.74
C ASP A 517 -1.25 17.73 -16.99
N THR A 518 0.02 17.59 -17.32
CA THR A 518 0.47 16.81 -18.47
C THR A 518 0.98 15.47 -17.98
N VAL A 519 0.15 14.45 -18.14
CA VAL A 519 0.49 13.06 -17.84
C VAL A 519 0.90 12.34 -19.12
N THR A 520 2.04 11.67 -19.11
CA THR A 520 2.45 10.76 -20.18
C THR A 520 2.99 9.46 -19.62
N ASP A 521 2.77 8.38 -20.35
CA ASP A 521 3.34 7.07 -20.06
C ASP A 521 3.90 6.51 -21.36
N THR A 522 5.19 6.18 -21.37
CA THR A 522 5.90 5.66 -22.53
C THR A 522 6.67 4.41 -22.18
N LEU A 523 6.35 3.30 -22.85
CA LEU A 523 7.21 2.11 -22.85
C LEU A 523 8.35 2.30 -23.86
N VAL A 524 9.55 2.50 -23.35
CA VAL A 524 10.81 2.56 -24.10
C VAL A 524 11.26 1.14 -24.41
N THR A 525 11.53 0.88 -25.69
CA THR A 525 12.00 -0.44 -26.14
C THR A 525 13.15 -0.29 -27.13
N PRO A 526 13.99 -1.33 -27.30
CA PRO A 526 15.00 -1.37 -28.35
C PRO A 526 14.45 -1.22 -29.77
N TRP A 527 13.15 -1.38 -29.98
CA TRP A 527 12.49 -1.28 -31.28
C TRP A 527 11.74 0.03 -31.51
N GLY A 528 11.76 0.93 -30.51
CA GLY A 528 11.07 2.22 -30.52
C GLY A 528 10.06 2.33 -29.37
N ASN A 529 9.63 3.57 -29.14
CA ASN A 529 8.78 3.90 -28.00
C ASN A 529 7.30 3.64 -28.31
N LEU A 530 6.58 3.11 -27.32
CA LEU A 530 5.14 2.91 -27.36
C LEU A 530 4.47 3.85 -26.35
N ASP A 531 3.56 4.69 -26.82
CA ASP A 531 2.76 5.58 -25.98
C ASP A 531 1.62 4.79 -25.32
N LEU A 532 1.66 4.74 -23.99
CA LEU A 532 0.67 4.11 -23.11
C LEU A 532 -0.21 5.12 -22.39
N SER A 533 -0.05 6.42 -22.65
CA SER A 533 -0.76 7.50 -21.93
C SER A 533 -2.28 7.36 -22.00
N SER A 534 -2.84 6.75 -23.06
CA SER A 534 -4.29 6.49 -23.14
C SER A 534 -4.81 5.41 -22.20
N LEU A 535 -3.92 4.52 -21.72
CA LEU A 535 -4.25 3.47 -20.76
C LEU A 535 -4.26 4.01 -19.32
N PHE A 536 -3.40 4.98 -19.04
CA PHE A 536 -3.15 5.50 -17.68
C PHE A 536 -3.45 6.99 -17.51
N GLY A 537 -4.05 7.65 -18.50
CA GLY A 537 -4.28 9.10 -18.47
C GLY A 537 -5.28 9.59 -17.42
N GLY A 538 -5.88 8.69 -16.63
CA GLY A 538 -6.65 9.02 -15.42
C GLY A 538 -5.82 9.03 -14.15
N ILE A 539 -4.55 8.61 -14.21
CA ILE A 539 -3.61 8.57 -13.09
C ILE A 539 -2.74 9.81 -13.20
N ASP A 540 -2.90 10.74 -12.27
CA ASP A 540 -2.12 11.97 -12.21
C ASP A 540 -1.42 12.05 -10.86
N ALA A 541 -0.14 11.67 -10.83
CA ALA A 541 0.66 11.67 -9.61
C ALA A 541 0.98 13.08 -9.07
N VAL A 542 0.72 14.14 -9.84
CA VAL A 542 0.81 15.53 -9.33
C VAL A 542 -0.34 15.84 -8.38
N SER A 543 -1.49 15.21 -8.63
CA SER A 543 -2.70 15.43 -7.86
C SER A 543 -2.68 14.59 -6.59
N ALA A 544 -3.14 15.19 -5.48
CA ALA A 544 -3.41 14.44 -4.27
C ALA A 544 -4.49 13.38 -4.52
N LEU A 545 -4.42 12.27 -3.78
CA LEU A 545 -5.40 11.21 -3.86
C LEU A 545 -6.74 11.73 -3.32
N ASN A 546 -7.82 11.50 -4.07
CA ASN A 546 -9.16 11.85 -3.63
C ASN A 546 -9.90 10.59 -3.16
N PRO A 547 -10.18 10.41 -1.86
CA PRO A 547 -10.93 9.27 -1.37
C PRO A 547 -12.30 9.15 -2.05
N GLY A 548 -12.92 10.28 -2.40
CA GLY A 548 -14.21 10.34 -3.10
C GLY A 548 -14.26 9.57 -4.42
N ASP A 549 -13.12 9.40 -5.10
CA ASP A 549 -13.06 8.68 -6.38
C ASP A 549 -13.43 7.19 -6.21
N ALA A 550 -13.23 6.62 -5.01
CA ALA A 550 -13.64 5.26 -4.68
C ALA A 550 -15.18 5.07 -4.62
N PHE A 551 -15.94 6.14 -4.34
CA PHE A 551 -17.39 6.05 -4.10
C PHE A 551 -18.24 6.39 -5.34
N THR A 552 -17.61 6.59 -6.49
CA THR A 552 -18.28 7.02 -7.74
C THR A 552 -18.86 5.87 -8.58
N GLY A 553 -18.61 4.62 -8.21
CA GLY A 553 -18.86 3.45 -9.07
C GLY A 553 -20.33 3.00 -9.12
N GLY A 554 -21.00 2.81 -7.99
CA GLY A 554 -22.28 2.10 -7.95
C GLY A 554 -23.02 2.08 -6.61
N LEU A 555 -22.43 2.62 -5.53
CA LEU A 555 -23.06 2.62 -4.21
C LEU A 555 -24.41 3.38 -4.17
N GLU A 556 -24.62 4.35 -5.06
CA GLU A 556 -25.92 5.01 -5.24
C GLU A 556 -27.04 4.06 -5.72
N ALA A 557 -26.70 2.93 -6.38
CA ALA A 557 -27.69 1.97 -6.85
C ALA A 557 -28.21 1.04 -5.74
N LEU A 558 -27.47 0.86 -4.64
CA LEU A 558 -27.78 -0.03 -3.52
C LEU A 558 -29.01 0.42 -2.73
N THR A 559 -29.26 1.73 -2.64
CA THR A 559 -30.44 2.29 -1.94
C THR A 559 -31.76 2.04 -2.70
N SER A 560 -31.69 1.76 -4.01
CA SER A 560 -32.88 1.54 -4.85
C SER A 560 -33.29 0.06 -4.98
N ALA A 561 -32.36 -0.89 -4.79
CA ALA A 561 -32.58 -2.30 -5.05
C ALA A 561 -33.10 -3.11 -3.85
N ALA A 562 -32.98 -2.59 -2.62
CA ALA A 562 -33.41 -3.29 -1.40
C ALA A 562 -34.93 -3.49 -1.26
N SER A 563 -35.76 -2.98 -2.18
CA SER A 563 -37.23 -3.09 -2.09
C SER A 563 -37.96 -3.79 -3.23
N ALA A 564 -37.29 -4.32 -4.27
CA ALA A 564 -38.02 -4.66 -5.51
C ALA A 564 -37.65 -5.95 -6.27
N VAL A 565 -36.89 -6.90 -5.71
CA VAL A 565 -36.68 -8.18 -6.40
C VAL A 565 -37.05 -9.36 -5.50
N ASP A 566 -38.26 -9.88 -5.68
CA ASP A 566 -38.60 -11.24 -5.27
C ASP A 566 -37.77 -12.21 -6.14
N PRO A 567 -36.80 -12.94 -5.57
CA PRO A 567 -35.93 -13.84 -6.31
C PRO A 567 -36.68 -15.02 -6.95
N LEU A 568 -37.96 -15.22 -6.61
CA LEU A 568 -38.80 -16.27 -7.19
C LEU A 568 -39.59 -15.79 -8.42
N SER A 569 -39.65 -14.49 -8.69
CA SER A 569 -40.34 -13.94 -9.87
C SER A 569 -39.68 -14.31 -11.20
N PHE A 570 -38.39 -14.69 -11.18
CA PHE A 570 -37.65 -15.20 -12.35
C PHE A 570 -38.04 -16.63 -12.73
N LEU A 571 -38.64 -17.41 -11.83
CA LEU A 571 -38.98 -18.82 -12.07
C LEU A 571 -40.40 -19.05 -12.60
N GLY A 572 -41.26 -18.03 -12.65
CA GLY A 572 -42.60 -18.15 -13.22
C GLY A 572 -43.44 -19.30 -12.64
N LEU A 573 -43.38 -19.50 -11.31
CA LEU A 573 -44.22 -20.45 -10.57
C LEU A 573 -45.33 -19.73 -9.79
#